data_AF-A0A9D6FSP6-F1
#
_entry.id   AF-A0A9D6FSP6-F1
#
_cell.length_a   1.000
_cell.length_b   1.000
_cell.length_c   1.000
_cell.angle_alpha   90.00
_cell.angle_beta   90.00
_cell.angle_gamma   90.00
#
_symmetry.space_group_name_H-M   'P 1'
#
loop_
_entity.id
_entity.type
_entity.pdbx_description
1 polymer ?
#
loop_
_entity_poly.entity_id
_entity_poly.type
_entity_poly.pdbx_seq_one_letter_code
_entity_poly.pdbx_strand_id
1 'polypeptide(L)'
;MGQPPDSDYIRVGKIAVQRGLMSREQLEKTIHELSDVAYARMREGADQVPELGEFLVQKGFLTAETLREIQREMERMIVEPVSKKFGKYTLLREIGRGGMSVVWEAFDNELRRRVAVKFLTSYRPGKAEEEDDETLERFYREAQTAAKLKHPNIIDIYEVSVREGMHYIAM
;
A
#
# COMPACT_ATOMS: atom_id res chain seq x y z
N MET A 1 19.75 -4.29 15.03
CA MET A 1 19.04 -3.01 15.24
C MET A 1 17.60 -3.27 14.81
N GLY A 2 16.70 -3.53 15.76
CA GLY A 2 15.33 -3.91 15.46
C GLY A 2 14.64 -2.77 14.70
N GLN A 3 13.99 -3.09 13.58
CA GLN A 3 13.14 -2.13 12.91
C GLN A 3 12.09 -1.63 13.92
N PRO A 4 11.78 -0.32 13.94
CA PRO A 4 10.66 0.16 14.74
C PRO A 4 9.39 -0.61 14.33
N PRO A 5 8.48 -0.90 15.27
CA PRO A 5 7.25 -1.61 14.98
C PRO A 5 6.54 -0.91 13.80
N ASP A 6 6.17 -1.68 12.78
CA ASP A 6 5.70 -1.21 11.48
C ASP A 6 4.76 0.00 11.57
N SER A 7 4.86 0.87 10.55
CA SER A 7 4.09 2.11 10.41
C SER A 7 2.56 1.93 10.57
N ASP A 8 2.06 0.71 10.37
CA ASP A 8 0.65 0.36 10.51
C ASP A 8 0.18 0.22 11.96
N TYR A 9 1.06 -0.18 12.89
CA TYR A 9 0.74 -0.30 14.32
C TYR A 9 0.44 1.06 14.97
N ILE A 10 1.03 2.14 14.45
CA ILE A 10 0.82 3.50 14.96
C ILE A 10 -0.57 4.06 14.57
N ARG A 11 -1.22 3.50 13.54
CA ARG A 11 -2.49 4.03 13.02
C ARG A 11 -3.62 3.93 14.04
N VAL A 12 -3.74 2.82 14.76
CA VAL A 12 -4.76 2.65 15.82
C VAL A 12 -4.62 3.73 16.89
N GLY A 13 -3.39 3.96 17.35
CA GLY A 13 -3.09 5.02 18.33
C GLY A 13 -3.43 6.42 17.81
N LYS A 14 -3.08 6.73 16.55
CA LYS A 14 -3.42 8.01 15.92
C LYS A 14 -4.93 8.23 15.83
N ILE A 15 -5.69 7.20 15.45
CA ILE A 15 -7.15 7.27 15.37
C ILE A 15 -7.74 7.47 16.77
N ALA A 16 -7.23 6.76 17.78
CA ALA A 16 -7.65 6.96 19.17
C ALA A 16 -7.46 8.41 19.64
N VAL A 17 -6.32 9.04 19.30
CA VAL A 17 -6.07 10.46 19.58
C VAL A 17 -7.02 11.38 18.81
N GLN A 18 -7.22 11.14 17.52
CA GLN A 18 -8.14 11.95 16.69
C GLN A 18 -9.59 11.89 17.19
N ARG A 19 -10.01 10.75 17.73
CA ARG A 19 -11.34 10.57 18.33
C ARG A 19 -11.45 11.11 19.76
N GLY A 20 -10.37 11.66 20.32
CA GLY A 20 -10.35 12.16 21.70
C GLY A 20 -10.42 11.07 22.76
N LEU A 21 -10.14 9.80 22.41
CA LEU A 21 -10.14 8.68 23.34
C LEU A 21 -8.89 8.67 24.23
N MET A 22 -7.81 9.28 23.76
CA MET A 22 -6.60 9.51 24.52
C MET A 22 -5.84 10.75 24.01
N SER A 23 -4.95 11.30 24.81
CA SER A 23 -4.07 12.39 24.39
C SER A 23 -2.85 11.87 23.64
N ARG A 24 -2.19 12.75 22.88
CA ARG A 24 -0.93 12.43 22.20
C ARG A 24 0.17 12.03 23.18
N GLU A 25 0.25 12.72 24.33
CA GLU A 25 1.20 12.40 25.39
C GLU A 25 0.96 11.00 25.98
N GLN A 26 -0.32 10.65 26.22
CA GLN A 26 -0.70 9.31 26.67
C GLN A 26 -0.32 8.24 25.65
N LEU A 27 -0.46 8.52 24.36
CA LEU A 27 -0.07 7.61 23.29
C LEU A 27 1.45 7.40 23.26
N GLU A 28 2.23 8.48 23.28
CA GLU A 28 3.69 8.42 23.28
C GLU A 28 4.23 7.63 24.48
N LYS A 29 3.68 7.87 25.67
CA LYS A 29 4.03 7.10 26.87
C LYS A 29 3.69 5.61 26.73
N THR A 30 2.51 5.31 26.18
CA THR A 30 2.05 3.92 26.00
C THR A 30 2.92 3.16 24.99
N ILE A 31 3.38 3.82 23.93
CA ILE A 31 4.29 3.22 22.93
C ILE A 31 5.64 2.88 23.59
N HIS A 32 6.15 3.76 24.46
CA HIS A 32 7.39 3.50 25.18
C HIS A 32 7.25 2.28 26.10
N GLU A 33 6.18 2.25 26.91
CA GLU A 33 5.88 1.11 27.79
C GLU A 33 5.69 -0.21 27.03
N LEU A 34 5.00 -0.16 25.88
CA LEU A 34 4.85 -1.35 25.02
C LEU A 34 6.19 -1.84 24.50
N SER A 35 7.08 -0.93 24.12
CA SER A 35 8.42 -1.27 23.64
C SER A 35 9.21 -2.01 24.72
N ASP A 36 9.16 -1.53 25.96
CA ASP A 36 9.81 -2.19 27.10
C ASP A 36 9.27 -3.61 27.33
N VAL A 37 7.95 -3.78 27.28
CA VAL A 37 7.28 -5.09 27.43
C VAL A 37 7.65 -6.02 26.28
N ALA A 38 7.69 -5.52 25.05
CA ALA A 38 8.08 -6.29 23.87
C ALA A 38 9.54 -6.77 23.97
N TYR A 39 10.45 -5.90 24.39
CA TYR A 39 11.86 -6.25 24.60
C TYR A 39 12.05 -7.31 25.70
N ALA A 40 11.31 -7.21 26.80
CA ALA A 40 11.35 -8.21 27.87
C ALA A 40 10.90 -9.58 27.37
N ARG A 41 9.75 -9.65 26.67
CA ARG A 41 9.22 -10.91 26.12
C ARG A 41 10.11 -11.55 25.05
N MET A 42 10.73 -10.74 24.20
CA MET A 42 11.69 -11.27 23.21
C MET A 42 12.92 -11.89 23.87
N ARG A 43 13.40 -11.34 24.99
CA ARG A 43 14.51 -11.94 25.76
C ARG A 43 14.12 -13.24 26.44
N GLU A 44 12.85 -13.38 26.80
CA GLU A 44 12.27 -14.60 27.36
C GLU A 44 11.95 -15.66 26.29
N GLY A 45 12.24 -15.39 25.01
CA GLY A 45 12.01 -16.32 23.90
C GLY A 45 10.54 -16.44 23.50
N ALA A 46 9.70 -15.45 23.82
CA ALA A 46 8.30 -15.45 23.40
C ALA A 46 8.18 -15.21 21.89
N ASP A 47 7.40 -16.06 21.21
CA ASP A 47 7.13 -15.95 19.77
C ASP A 47 6.20 -14.78 19.42
N GLN A 48 5.49 -14.21 20.40
CA GLN A 48 4.50 -13.15 20.19
C GLN A 48 4.69 -11.98 21.17
N VAL A 49 4.68 -10.78 20.61
CA VAL A 49 4.66 -9.52 21.36
C VAL A 49 3.28 -8.87 21.27
N PRO A 50 2.79 -8.20 22.33
CA PRO A 50 1.48 -7.56 22.30
C PRO A 50 1.40 -6.48 21.22
N GLU A 51 0.27 -6.38 20.53
CA GLU A 51 0.03 -5.26 19.62
C GLU A 51 -0.39 -4.00 20.38
N LEU A 52 -0.12 -2.82 19.81
CA LEU A 52 -0.51 -1.55 20.44
C LEU A 52 -2.02 -1.45 20.69
N GLY A 53 -2.85 -1.96 19.78
CA GLY A 53 -4.30 -1.97 19.95
C GLY A 53 -4.74 -2.76 21.18
N GLU A 54 -4.24 -3.99 21.33
CA GLU A 54 -4.53 -4.84 22.48
C GLU A 54 -3.99 -4.24 23.78
N PHE A 55 -2.80 -3.66 23.72
CA PHE A 55 -2.18 -3.01 24.86
C PHE A 55 -2.97 -1.78 25.33
N LEU A 56 -3.53 -0.99 24.40
CA LEU A 56 -4.44 0.12 24.71
C LEU A 56 -5.73 -0.36 25.37
N VAL A 57 -6.24 -1.53 24.98
CA VAL A 57 -7.40 -2.17 25.65
C VAL A 57 -7.03 -2.62 27.05
N GLN A 58 -5.88 -3.28 27.22
CA GLN A 58 -5.39 -3.71 28.53
C GLN A 58 -5.19 -2.53 29.50
N LYS A 59 -4.74 -1.38 28.98
CA LYS A 59 -4.54 -0.15 29.76
C LYS A 59 -5.84 0.61 30.02
N GLY A 60 -6.96 0.20 29.43
CA GLY A 60 -8.27 0.83 29.62
C GLY A 60 -8.48 2.11 28.80
N PHE A 61 -7.59 2.43 27.87
CA PHE A 61 -7.78 3.56 26.94
C PHE A 61 -8.82 3.25 25.86
N LEU A 62 -8.92 1.98 25.46
CA LEU A 62 -9.90 1.49 24.49
C LEU A 62 -10.72 0.36 25.09
N THR A 63 -11.95 0.18 24.62
CA THR A 63 -12.68 -1.07 24.82
C THR A 63 -12.35 -2.03 23.67
N ALA A 64 -12.54 -3.34 23.89
CA ALA A 64 -12.39 -4.33 22.81
C ALA A 64 -13.34 -4.05 21.63
N GLU A 65 -14.52 -3.46 21.89
CA GLU A 65 -15.46 -3.06 20.85
C GLU A 65 -14.95 -1.85 20.06
N THR A 66 -14.47 -0.82 20.74
CA THR A 66 -13.86 0.36 20.11
C THR A 66 -12.65 -0.01 19.27
N LEU A 67 -11.80 -0.94 19.76
CA LEU A 67 -10.68 -1.46 18.98
C LEU A 67 -11.18 -2.16 17.70
N ARG A 68 -12.20 -3.02 17.79
CA ARG A 68 -12.81 -3.67 16.62
C ARG A 68 -13.47 -2.68 15.66
N GLU A 69 -14.02 -1.58 16.15
CA GLU A 69 -14.56 -0.51 15.29
C GLU A 69 -13.45 0.24 14.55
N ILE A 70 -12.38 0.60 15.26
CA ILE A 70 -11.20 1.25 14.65
C ILE A 70 -10.57 0.30 13.64
N GLN A 71 -10.42 -0.98 13.97
CA GLN A 71 -9.91 -2.01 13.05
C GLN A 71 -10.83 -2.17 11.84
N ARG A 72 -12.16 -2.22 12.01
CA ARG A 72 -13.11 -2.29 10.88
C ARG A 72 -13.12 -1.02 10.02
N GLU A 73 -12.91 0.15 10.61
CA GLU A 73 -12.78 1.40 9.87
C GLU A 73 -11.46 1.44 9.10
N MET A 74 -10.38 0.99 9.73
CA MET A 74 -9.12 0.75 9.07
C MET A 74 -9.31 -0.25 7.93
N GLU A 75 -9.96 -1.40 8.13
CA GLU A 75 -10.30 -2.36 7.08
C GLU A 75 -11.16 -1.78 5.96
N ARG A 76 -12.09 -0.86 6.28
CA ARG A 76 -12.89 -0.12 5.29
C ARG A 76 -12.06 0.93 4.55
N MET A 77 -11.04 1.50 5.18
CA MET A 77 -10.01 2.32 4.53
C MET A 77 -8.96 1.45 3.81
N ILE A 78 -8.79 0.18 4.22
CA ILE A 78 -7.93 -0.89 3.69
C ILE A 78 -8.81 -1.80 2.78
N VAL A 79 -9.53 -1.17 1.83
CA VAL A 79 -9.63 -1.75 0.48
C VAL A 79 -8.37 -1.35 -0.32
N GLU A 80 -7.26 -1.10 0.40
CA GLU A 80 -5.91 -0.86 -0.10
C GLU A 80 -4.97 -1.91 0.55
N PRO A 81 -4.67 -3.01 -0.15
CA PRO A 81 -3.50 -3.83 0.13
C PRO A 81 -2.23 -2.96 0.02
N VAL A 82 -1.18 -3.33 0.76
CA VAL A 82 0.15 -2.70 0.86
C VAL A 82 0.37 -1.55 -0.14
N SER A 83 0.04 -0.32 0.27
CA SER A 83 0.07 0.82 -0.62
C SER A 83 1.51 1.27 -0.93
N LYS A 84 2.05 0.80 -2.06
CA LYS A 84 3.29 1.34 -2.61
C LYS A 84 2.96 2.58 -3.43
N LYS A 85 3.54 3.73 -3.08
CA LYS A 85 3.43 4.93 -3.92
C LYS A 85 4.26 4.75 -5.18
N PHE A 86 3.66 5.07 -6.33
CA PHE A 86 4.32 5.19 -7.61
C PHE A 86 3.83 6.48 -8.29
N GLY A 87 4.61 7.54 -8.11
CA GLY A 87 4.20 8.87 -8.55
C GLY A 87 2.87 9.35 -7.97
N LYS A 88 1.93 9.74 -8.83
CA LYS A 88 0.58 10.14 -8.42
C LYS A 88 -0.32 8.96 -8.04
N TYR A 89 0.14 7.73 -8.23
CA TYR A 89 -0.63 6.52 -7.99
C TYR A 89 -0.30 5.89 -6.64
N THR A 90 -1.33 5.46 -5.92
CA THR A 90 -1.22 4.54 -4.79
C THR A 90 -1.51 3.14 -5.32
N LEU A 91 -0.50 2.26 -5.40
CA LEU A 91 -0.68 0.89 -5.87
C LEU A 91 -1.31 0.05 -4.76
N LEU A 92 -2.46 -0.57 -5.04
CA LEU A 92 -3.28 -1.26 -4.07
C LEU A 92 -2.92 -2.75 -4.05
N ARG A 93 -3.29 -3.49 -5.10
CA ARG A 93 -2.94 -4.92 -5.27
C ARG A 93 -2.63 -5.20 -6.71
N GLU A 94 -1.83 -6.22 -6.92
CA GLU A 94 -1.81 -6.94 -8.18
C GLU A 94 -3.19 -7.54 -8.49
N ILE A 95 -3.66 -7.29 -9.70
CA ILE A 95 -4.92 -7.83 -10.24
C ILE A 95 -4.71 -8.74 -11.44
N GLY A 96 -3.49 -8.83 -11.96
CA GLY A 96 -3.13 -9.75 -13.02
C GLY A 96 -1.63 -9.73 -13.32
N ARG A 97 -1.11 -10.87 -13.74
CA ARG A 97 0.29 -11.03 -14.15
C ARG A 97 0.35 -11.89 -15.40
N GLY A 98 1.05 -11.38 -16.40
CA GLY A 98 1.41 -12.12 -17.61
C GLY A 98 2.91 -12.34 -17.67
N GLY A 99 3.41 -12.85 -18.80
CA GLY A 99 4.84 -13.18 -18.95
C GLY A 99 5.78 -12.01 -18.63
N MET A 100 5.53 -10.83 -19.19
CA MET A 100 6.43 -9.67 -19.07
C MET A 100 5.77 -8.45 -18.41
N SER A 101 4.56 -8.60 -17.88
CA SER A 101 3.82 -7.48 -17.31
C SER A 101 3.06 -7.87 -16.05
N VAL A 102 2.92 -6.90 -15.16
CA VAL A 102 2.07 -6.98 -13.97
C VAL A 102 1.07 -5.83 -13.99
N VAL A 103 -0.19 -6.10 -13.67
CA VAL A 103 -1.25 -5.11 -13.59
C VAL A 103 -1.62 -4.94 -12.13
N TRP A 104 -1.60 -3.69 -11.67
CA TRP A 104 -2.01 -3.31 -10.33
C TRP A 104 -3.31 -2.53 -10.37
N GLU A 105 -4.24 -2.85 -9.47
CA GLU A 105 -5.26 -1.88 -9.05
C GLU A 105 -4.54 -0.74 -8.33
N ALA A 106 -4.85 0.49 -8.70
CA ALA A 106 -4.26 1.68 -8.11
C ALA A 106 -5.30 2.79 -7.91
N PHE A 107 -4.99 3.73 -7.04
CA PHE A 107 -5.74 4.98 -6.87
C PHE A 107 -4.93 6.15 -7.45
N ASP A 108 -5.49 6.85 -8.43
CA ASP A 108 -4.95 8.13 -8.91
C ASP A 108 -5.29 9.21 -7.88
N ASN A 109 -4.29 9.71 -7.16
CA ASN A 109 -4.47 10.69 -6.10
C ASN A 109 -4.84 12.09 -6.63
N GLU A 110 -4.48 12.40 -7.88
CA GLU A 110 -4.78 13.70 -8.50
C GLU A 110 -6.20 13.74 -9.04
N LEU A 111 -6.59 12.69 -9.78
CA LEU A 111 -7.93 12.58 -10.38
C LEU A 111 -8.96 11.92 -9.47
N ARG A 112 -8.53 11.44 -8.29
CA ARG A 112 -9.34 10.83 -7.24
C ARG A 112 -10.22 9.67 -7.74
N ARG A 113 -9.62 8.73 -8.47
CA ARG A 113 -10.32 7.58 -9.05
C ARG A 113 -9.49 6.30 -8.99
N ARG A 114 -10.17 5.15 -9.04
CA ARG A 114 -9.51 3.85 -9.24
C ARG A 114 -9.13 3.66 -10.70
N VAL A 115 -7.94 3.11 -10.92
CA VAL A 115 -7.37 2.80 -12.24
C VAL A 115 -6.66 1.44 -12.16
N ALA A 116 -6.38 0.85 -13.32
CA ALA A 116 -5.44 -0.24 -13.46
C ALA A 116 -4.13 0.30 -14.04
N VAL A 117 -3.00 -0.03 -13.42
CA VAL A 117 -1.67 0.34 -13.90
C VAL A 117 -0.92 -0.92 -14.33
N LYS A 118 -0.69 -1.07 -15.63
CA LYS A 118 0.10 -2.16 -16.21
C LYS A 118 1.55 -1.71 -16.29
N PHE A 119 2.44 -2.46 -15.65
CA PHE A 119 3.89 -2.26 -15.66
C PHE A 119 4.57 -3.31 -16.53
N LEU A 120 5.62 -2.91 -17.24
CA LEU A 120 6.55 -3.83 -17.88
C LEU A 120 7.64 -4.25 -16.87
N THR A 121 7.77 -5.54 -16.56
CA THR A 121 8.62 -6.04 -15.47
C THR A 121 10.03 -6.44 -15.92
N SER A 122 10.25 -6.67 -17.21
CA SER A 122 11.52 -7.16 -17.77
C SER A 122 12.50 -6.05 -18.17
N TYR A 123 12.02 -4.85 -18.50
CA TYR A 123 12.89 -3.79 -19.00
C TYR A 123 13.85 -3.27 -17.93
N ARG A 124 15.14 -3.48 -18.13
CA ARG A 124 16.23 -2.92 -17.30
C ARG A 124 17.05 -1.93 -18.14
N PRO A 125 17.18 -0.67 -17.71
CA PRO A 125 18.04 0.28 -18.41
C PRO A 125 19.48 -0.25 -18.51
N GLY A 126 20.02 -0.35 -19.73
CA GLY A 126 21.42 -0.74 -19.97
C GLY A 126 21.68 -2.22 -20.26
N LYS A 127 20.65 -3.07 -20.37
CA LYS A 127 20.74 -4.43 -20.93
C LYS A 127 19.71 -4.59 -22.04
N ALA A 128 19.97 -3.99 -23.20
CA ALA A 128 19.15 -4.22 -24.38
C ALA A 128 19.54 -5.57 -24.99
N GLU A 129 18.76 -6.60 -24.72
CA GLU A 129 18.69 -7.79 -25.57
C GLU A 129 17.57 -7.54 -26.59
N GLU A 130 17.70 -8.00 -27.83
CA GLU A 130 16.75 -7.70 -28.94
C GLU A 130 15.28 -8.05 -28.59
N GLU A 131 15.05 -8.99 -27.67
CA GLU A 131 13.72 -9.38 -27.17
C GLU A 131 13.03 -8.31 -26.30
N ASP A 132 13.79 -7.46 -25.61
CA ASP A 132 13.25 -6.39 -24.76
C ASP A 132 12.72 -5.21 -25.60
N ASP A 133 13.34 -4.94 -26.76
CA ASP A 133 12.93 -3.85 -27.65
C ASP A 133 11.61 -4.17 -28.39
N GLU A 134 11.44 -5.38 -28.93
CA GLU A 134 10.17 -5.79 -29.56
C GLU A 134 9.01 -5.80 -28.55
N THR A 135 9.29 -6.26 -27.32
CA THR A 135 8.32 -6.26 -26.23
C THR A 135 7.89 -4.85 -25.87
N LEU A 136 8.84 -3.93 -25.76
CA LEU A 136 8.58 -2.54 -25.45
C LEU A 136 7.78 -1.86 -26.57
N GLU A 137 8.14 -2.10 -27.84
CA GLU A 137 7.38 -1.60 -28.98
C GLU A 137 5.94 -2.10 -28.96
N ARG A 138 5.73 -3.40 -28.70
CA ARG A 138 4.40 -3.99 -28.60
C ARG A 138 3.60 -3.37 -27.45
N PHE A 139 4.24 -3.16 -26.29
CA PHE A 139 3.62 -2.53 -25.13
C PHE A 139 3.06 -1.14 -25.47
N TYR A 140 3.87 -0.30 -26.13
CA TYR A 140 3.42 1.02 -26.58
C TYR A 140 2.37 0.95 -27.70
N ARG A 141 2.51 0.01 -28.65
CA ARG A 141 1.54 -0.18 -29.74
C ARG A 141 0.17 -0.57 -29.21
N GLU A 142 0.09 -1.45 -28.20
CA GLU A 142 -1.16 -1.83 -27.53
C GLU A 142 -1.86 -0.60 -26.94
N ALA A 143 -1.12 0.22 -26.18
CA ALA A 143 -1.66 1.43 -25.59
C ALA A 143 -2.13 2.45 -26.63
N GLN A 144 -1.33 2.70 -27.68
CA GLN A 144 -1.70 3.63 -28.75
C GLN A 144 -2.93 3.15 -29.54
N THR A 145 -3.06 1.84 -29.74
CA THR A 145 -4.22 1.27 -30.43
C THR A 145 -5.47 1.41 -29.58
N ALA A 146 -5.40 1.07 -28.29
CA ALA A 146 -6.51 1.24 -27.35
C ALA A 146 -6.93 2.71 -27.21
N ALA A 147 -5.96 3.64 -27.10
CA ALA A 147 -6.22 5.08 -26.96
C ALA A 147 -6.93 5.71 -28.18
N LYS A 148 -6.84 5.09 -29.37
CA LYS A 148 -7.53 5.55 -30.58
C LYS A 148 -9.00 5.13 -30.64
N LEU A 149 -9.41 4.17 -29.82
CA LEU A 149 -10.76 3.63 -29.81
C LEU A 149 -11.57 4.32 -28.71
N LYS A 150 -12.75 4.83 -29.06
CA LYS A 150 -13.70 5.39 -28.08
C LYS A 150 -15.02 4.64 -28.16
N HIS A 151 -15.28 3.80 -27.16
CA HIS A 151 -16.51 3.01 -27.07
C HIS A 151 -16.77 2.62 -25.61
N PRO A 152 -18.02 2.58 -25.12
CA PRO A 152 -18.35 2.22 -23.73
C PRO A 152 -17.87 0.83 -23.28
N ASN A 153 -17.49 -0.04 -24.23
CA ASN A 153 -17.00 -1.40 -23.97
C ASN A 153 -15.49 -1.57 -24.24
N ILE A 154 -14.77 -0.47 -24.46
CA ILE A 154 -13.32 -0.47 -24.66
C ILE A 154 -12.71 0.36 -23.53
N ILE A 155 -11.65 -0.16 -22.91
CA ILE A 155 -10.99 0.51 -21.79
C ILE A 155 -10.27 1.77 -22.28
N ASP A 156 -10.46 2.88 -21.57
CA ASP A 156 -9.80 4.13 -21.86
C ASP A 156 -8.34 4.10 -21.38
N ILE A 157 -7.42 4.61 -22.19
CA ILE A 157 -6.04 4.82 -21.77
C ILE A 157 -5.89 6.25 -21.27
N TYR A 158 -5.49 6.41 -20.02
CA TYR A 158 -5.30 7.72 -19.40
C TYR A 158 -3.88 8.23 -19.52
N GLU A 159 -2.91 7.33 -19.46
CA GLU A 159 -1.50 7.70 -19.44
C GLU A 159 -0.63 6.55 -19.93
N VAL A 160 0.42 6.88 -20.66
CA VAL A 160 1.47 5.97 -21.07
C VAL A 160 2.79 6.71 -20.87
N SER A 161 3.65 6.21 -19.97
CA SER A 161 4.83 6.97 -19.56
C SER A 161 5.91 6.06 -18.96
N VAL A 162 7.04 6.68 -18.61
CA VAL A 162 8.18 6.04 -17.95
C VAL A 162 8.51 6.82 -16.69
N ARG A 163 8.59 6.12 -15.56
CA ARG A 163 9.00 6.73 -14.30
C ARG A 163 9.82 5.74 -13.49
N GLU A 164 10.89 6.25 -12.89
CA GLU A 164 11.83 5.41 -12.10
C GLU A 164 12.36 4.21 -12.91
N GLY A 165 12.54 4.39 -14.22
CA GLY A 165 12.97 3.33 -15.14
C GLY A 165 11.90 2.27 -15.44
N MET A 166 10.68 2.42 -14.93
CA MET A 166 9.57 1.51 -15.16
C MET A 166 8.60 2.08 -16.20
N HIS A 167 8.37 1.32 -17.27
CA HIS A 167 7.36 1.63 -18.28
C HIS A 167 5.98 1.22 -17.77
N TYR A 168 4.99 2.11 -17.91
CA TYR A 168 3.64 1.84 -17.46
C TYR A 168 2.54 2.43 -18.36
N ILE A 169 1.36 1.82 -18.27
CA ILE A 169 0.10 2.29 -18.87
C ILE A 169 -0.93 2.35 -17.75
N ALA A 170 -1.59 3.51 -17.59
CA ALA A 170 -2.74 3.67 -16.70
C ALA A 170 -4.03 3.69 -17.50
N MET A 171 -5.01 2.91 -17.05
CA MET A 171 -6.31 2.67 -17.71
C MET A 171 -7.44 2.48 -16.70
#